data_AF-A0A955XXP1-F1
#
_entry.id   AF-A0A955XXP1-F1
#
_cell.length_a   1.000
_cell.length_b   1.000
_cell.length_c   1.000
_cell.angle_alpha   90.00
_cell.angle_beta   90.00
_cell.angle_gamma   90.00
#
_symmetry.space_group_name_H-M   'P 1'
#
loop_
_entity.id
_entity.type
_entity.pdbx_description
1 polymer ?
#
loop_
_entity_poly.entity_id
_entity_poly.type
_entity_poly.pdbx_seq_one_letter_code
_entity_poly.pdbx_strand_id
1 'polypeptide(L)' 'MGHPDKVADQISDAVLDAMLAQDPNSRVACETMVSTGMAIVAGEVRTEAYVEIPDIVRSTIQRIGYTSGDMAFD' A
#
# COMPACT_ATOMS: atom_id res chain seq x y z
N MET A 1 11.32 12.18 4.59
CA MET A 1 11.59 10.74 4.47
C MET A 1 10.78 10.01 5.53
N GLY A 2 9.96 9.04 5.13
CA GLY A 2 9.18 8.22 6.04
C GLY A 2 10.05 7.12 6.65
N HIS A 3 9.79 6.74 7.90
CA HIS A 3 10.38 5.51 8.43
C HIS A 3 9.81 4.31 7.64
N PRO A 4 10.61 3.31 7.20
CA PRO A 4 10.11 2.20 6.37
C PRO A 4 8.89 1.47 6.96
N ASP A 5 8.89 1.23 8.27
CA ASP A 5 7.72 0.71 9.00
C ASP A 5 6.45 1.54 8.75
N LYS A 6 6.55 2.88 8.82
CA LYS A 6 5.42 3.78 8.57
C LYS A 6 5.06 3.88 7.09
N VAL A 7 5.96 3.51 6.17
CA VAL A 7 5.63 3.37 4.75
C VAL A 7 4.76 2.13 4.56
N ALA A 8 5.16 1.00 5.16
CA ALA A 8 4.37 -0.22 5.15
C ALA A 8 2.97 0.00 5.74
N ASP A 9 2.87 0.62 6.92
CA ASP A 9 1.58 0.96 7.54
C ASP A 9 0.67 1.76 6.59
N GLN A 10 1.21 2.82 5.98
CA GLN A 10 0.43 3.68 5.08
C GLN A 10 -0.02 2.98 3.80
N ILE A 11 0.77 2.02 3.29
CA ILE A 11 0.35 1.21 2.14
C ILE A 11 -0.79 0.28 2.54
N SER A 12 -0.67 -0.42 3.68
CA SER A 12 -1.73 -1.29 4.20
C SER A 12 -3.04 -0.53 4.43
N ASP A 13 -2.97 0.66 5.05
CA ASP A 13 -4.13 1.53 5.26
C ASP A 13 -4.73 2.01 3.94
N ALA A 14 -3.91 2.38 2.95
CA ALA A 14 -4.41 2.83 1.65
C ALA A 14 -5.14 1.73 0.88
N VAL A 15 -4.71 0.48 1.00
CA VAL A 15 -5.42 -0.69 0.44
C VAL A 15 -6.75 -0.90 1.16
N LEU A 16 -6.77 -0.85 2.49
CA LEU A 16 -7.99 -0.93 3.29
C LEU A 16 -8.99 0.16 2.90
N ASP A 17 -8.55 1.41 2.82
CA ASP A 17 -9.38 2.57 2.46
C ASP A 17 -9.97 2.42 1.06
N ALA A 18 -9.14 2.00 0.08
CA ALA A 18 -9.59 1.84 -1.30
C ALA A 18 -10.67 0.75 -1.44
N MET A 19 -10.54 -0.35 -0.67
CA MET A 19 -11.54 -1.42 -0.64
C MET A 19 -12.82 -0.96 0.06
N LEU A 20 -12.71 -0.33 1.24
CA LEU A 20 -13.88 0.17 1.99
C LEU A 20 -14.64 1.27 1.26
N ALA A 21 -13.95 2.08 0.44
CA ALA A 21 -14.58 3.13 -0.36
C ALA A 21 -15.52 2.56 -1.45
N GLN A 22 -15.25 1.35 -1.95
CA GLN A 22 -16.06 0.69 -2.97
C GLN A 22 -17.04 -0.32 -2.37
N ASP A 23 -16.61 -1.08 -1.35
CA ASP A 23 -17.41 -2.05 -0.61
C ASP A 23 -17.24 -1.82 0.90
N PRO A 24 -18.19 -1.14 1.56
CA PRO A 24 -18.16 -0.88 3.00
C PRO A 24 -18.16 -2.13 3.89
N ASN A 25 -18.48 -3.32 3.36
CA ASN A 25 -18.47 -4.59 4.10
C ASN A 25 -17.15 -5.36 3.93
N SER A 26 -16.16 -4.77 3.25
CA SER A 26 -14.84 -5.38 3.04
C SER A 26 -14.20 -5.80 4.37
N ARG A 27 -13.64 -7.01 4.37
CA ARG A 27 -12.75 -7.50 5.44
C ARG A 27 -11.36 -7.65 4.86
N VAL A 28 -10.43 -6.87 5.37
CA VAL A 28 -9.08 -6.74 4.82
C VAL A 28 -8.08 -6.97 5.94
N ALA A 29 -7.29 -8.03 5.82
CA ALA A 29 -6.07 -8.24 6.59
C ALA A 29 -4.91 -8.08 5.59
N CYS A 30 -4.43 -6.85 5.43
CA CYS A 30 -3.39 -6.50 4.47
C CYS A 30 -2.10 -6.17 5.20
N GLU A 31 -1.05 -6.94 4.92
CA GLU A 31 0.29 -6.76 5.48
C GLU A 31 1.22 -6.29 4.38
N THR A 32 2.05 -5.30 4.70
CA THR A 32 3.03 -4.75 3.76
C THR A 32 4.44 -4.93 4.31
N MET A 33 5.33 -5.49 3.48
CA MET A 33 6.77 -5.48 3.73
C MET A 33 7.45 -4.59 2.70
N VAL A 34 8.29 -3.69 3.16
CA VAL A 34 9.08 -2.80 2.30
C VAL A 34 10.57 -3.08 2.48
N SER A 35 11.29 -3.14 1.36
CA SER A 35 12.75 -3.27 1.31
C SER A 35 13.28 -2.57 0.05
N THR A 36 14.59 -2.42 -0.09
CA THR A 36 15.20 -1.67 -1.21
C THR A 36 14.64 -2.11 -2.57
N GLY A 37 13.99 -1.17 -3.26
CA GLY A 37 13.39 -1.37 -4.59
C GLY A 37 12.19 -2.33 -4.64
N MET A 38 11.57 -2.66 -3.51
CA MET A 38 10.51 -3.66 -3.46
C MET A 38 9.49 -3.41 -2.34
N ALA A 39 8.21 -3.47 -2.71
CA ALA A 39 7.10 -3.59 -1.77
C ALA A 39 6.37 -4.91 -2.03
N ILE A 40 6.16 -5.69 -0.97
CA ILE A 40 5.36 -6.91 -0.98
C ILE A 40 4.08 -6.62 -0.21
N VAL A 41 2.94 -6.78 -0.88
CA VAL A 41 1.61 -6.71 -0.27
C VAL A 41 1.05 -8.12 -0.20
N ALA A 42 0.63 -8.55 0.98
CA ALA A 42 0.14 -9.91 1.23
C ALA A 42 -0.99 -9.91 2.28
N GLY A 43 -1.65 -11.05 2.43
CA GLY A 43 -2.70 -11.28 3.42
C GLY A 43 -4.01 -11.73 2.79
N GLU A 44 -5.10 -11.62 3.56
CA GLU A 44 -6.42 -12.12 3.18
C GLU A 44 -7.43 -10.99 3.02
N VAL A 45 -8.20 -11.07 1.94
CA VAL A 45 -9.25 -10.08 1.64
C VAL A 45 -10.54 -10.81 1.28
N ARG A 46 -11.64 -10.31 1.83
CA ARG A 46 -13.01 -10.63 1.39
C ARG A 46 -13.73 -9.33 1.08
N THR A 47 -13.97 -9.08 -0.20
CA THR A 47 -14.59 -7.86 -0.72
C THR A 47 -15.24 -8.14 -2.08
N GLU A 48 -16.24 -7.35 -2.46
CA GLU A 48 -16.73 -7.26 -3.85
C GLU A 48 -16.00 -6.18 -4.67
N ALA A 49 -15.16 -5.36 -4.02
CA ALA A 49 -14.39 -4.30 -4.67
C ALA A 49 -13.28 -4.85 -5.57
N TYR A 50 -12.97 -4.11 -6.62
CA TYR A 50 -11.74 -4.29 -7.40
C TYR A 50 -10.82 -3.10 -7.20
N VAL A 51 -9.58 -3.36 -6.80
CA VAL A 51 -8.57 -2.33 -6.59
C VAL A 51 -7.26 -2.75 -7.25
N GLU A 52 -6.64 -1.82 -7.98
CA GLU A 52 -5.31 -2.03 -8.56
C GLU A 52 -4.25 -1.77 -7.50
N ILE A 53 -3.87 -2.83 -6.78
CA ILE A 53 -2.89 -2.77 -5.68
C ILE A 53 -1.58 -2.08 -6.12
N PRO A 54 -0.98 -2.37 -7.29
CA PRO A 54 0.27 -1.71 -7.69
C PRO A 54 0.15 -0.18 -7.79
N ASP A 55 -0.98 0.33 -8.26
CA ASP A 55 -1.20 1.77 -8.41
C ASP A 55 -1.38 2.46 -7.04
N ILE A 56 -2.08 1.80 -6.11
CA ILE A 56 -2.25 2.28 -4.72
C ILE A 56 -0.88 2.33 -4.02
N VAL A 57 -0.07 1.29 -4.17
CA VAL A 57 1.29 1.22 -3.59
C VAL A 57 2.15 2.37 -4.13
N ARG A 58 2.23 2.52 -5.46
CA ARG A 58 3.06 3.56 -6.10
C ARG A 58 2.63 4.97 -5.72
N SER A 59 1.33 5.26 -5.78
CA SER A 59 0.79 6.57 -5.41
C SER A 59 1.03 6.89 -3.93
N THR A 60 0.93 5.90 -3.04
CA THR A 60 1.21 6.06 -1.61
C THR A 60 2.70 6.36 -1.36
N ILE A 61 3.61 5.62 -1.99
CA ILE A 61 5.06 5.83 -1.90
C ILE A 61 5.45 7.23 -2.41
N GLN A 62 4.90 7.64 -3.55
CA GLN A 62 5.12 8.99 -4.12
C GLN A 62 4.60 10.10 -3.18
N ARG A 63 3.42 9.91 -2.58
CA ARG A 63 2.82 10.87 -1.62
C ARG A 63 3.67 11.02 -0.36
N ILE A 64 4.35 9.96 0.09
CA ILE A 64 5.28 10.01 1.23
C ILE A 64 6.58 10.75 0.87
N GLY A 65 6.89 10.87 -0.43
CA GLY A 65 8.03 11.62 -0.95
C GLY A 65 9.19 10.77 -1.46
N TYR A 66 8.98 9.47 -1.69
CA TYR A 66 9.90 8.61 -2.42
C TYR A 66 9.59 8.71 -3.92
N THR A 67 10.29 9.60 -4.62
CA THR A 67 9.98 9.96 -6.01
C THR A 67 11.16 9.86 -6.97
N SER A 68 12.31 9.33 -6.52
CA SER A 68 13.45 9.05 -7.39
C SER A 68 14.18 7.77 -6.98
N GLY A 69 14.69 7.02 -7.96
CA GLY A 69 15.44 5.78 -7.74
C GLY A 69 16.68 5.93 -6.85
N ASP A 70 17.23 7.14 -6.75
CA ASP A 70 18.34 7.47 -5.84
C ASP A 70 17.93 7.33 -4.35
N MET A 71 16.63 7.32 -4.05
CA MET A 71 16.10 7.16 -2.69
C MET A 71 15.93 5.69 -2.28
N ALA A 72 16.48 4.74 -3.05
CA ALA A 72 16.42 3.30 -2.81
C ALA A 72 15.00 2.67 -2.83
N PHE A 73 14.01 3.42 -3.32
CA PHE A 73 12.60 3.04 -3.44
C PHE A 73 11.94 3.83 -4.58
N ASP A 74 11.45 3.14 -5.63
CA ASP A 74 10.76 3.69 -6.82
C ASP A 74 9.69 2.71 -7.34
#